data_AF-A0A2E0YMK3-F1
#
_entry.id   AF-A0A2E0YMK3-F1
#
_cell.length_a   1.000
_cell.length_b   1.000
_cell.length_c   1.000
_cell.angle_alpha   90.00
_cell.angle_beta   90.00
_cell.angle_gamma   90.00
#
_symmetry.space_group_name_H-M   'P 1'
#
loop_
_entity.id
_entity.type
_entity.pdbx_description
1 polymer ?
#
loop_
_entity_poly.entity_id
_entity_poly.type
_entity_poly.pdbx_seq_one_letter_code
_entity_poly.pdbx_strand_id
1 'polypeptide(L)'
;MSNTPAGKNKAIIAYLTFVGMLIAFFMNKEEKHEFATWHIKNMFGLVVILFISLMFQHYELGFYIYWIAVALWFFSFCMALFNKEQGIPYLSEKFQDWFTFFD
;
A
#
# COMPACT_ATOMS: atom_id res chain seq x y z
N MET A 1 -19.56 -15.41 7.19
CA MET A 1 -18.99 -15.42 5.84
C MET A 1 -18.35 -14.05 5.62
N SER A 2 -17.03 -13.96 5.39
CA SER A 2 -16.44 -12.66 5.05
C SER A 2 -16.95 -12.28 3.66
N ASN A 3 -17.76 -11.23 3.57
CA ASN A 3 -18.10 -10.65 2.28
C ASN A 3 -16.79 -10.19 1.64
N THR A 4 -16.45 -10.76 0.49
CA THR A 4 -15.25 -10.37 -0.27
C THR A 4 -15.51 -9.00 -0.90
N PRO A 5 -14.69 -7.98 -0.60
CA PRO A 5 -14.85 -6.65 -1.20
C PRO A 5 -14.64 -6.69 -2.71
N ALA A 6 -15.41 -5.87 -3.43
CA ALA A 6 -15.14 -5.61 -4.84
C ALA A 6 -13.72 -5.03 -5.00
N GLY A 7 -13.00 -5.48 -6.03
CA GLY A 7 -11.62 -5.06 -6.24
C GLY A 7 -10.55 -5.74 -5.38
N LYS A 8 -10.87 -6.78 -4.60
CA LYS A 8 -9.88 -7.54 -3.81
C LYS A 8 -8.65 -7.97 -4.62
N ASN A 9 -8.86 -8.48 -5.83
CA ASN A 9 -7.75 -8.92 -6.67
C ASN A 9 -6.82 -7.75 -7.03
N LYS A 10 -7.39 -6.57 -7.33
CA LYS A 10 -6.62 -5.34 -7.62
C LYS A 10 -5.82 -4.91 -6.38
N ALA A 11 -6.43 -4.95 -5.20
CA ALA A 11 -5.74 -4.69 -3.93
C ALA A 11 -4.55 -5.64 -3.68
N ILE A 12 -4.72 -6.94 -3.93
CA ILE A 12 -3.63 -7.94 -3.78
C ILE A 12 -2.51 -7.67 -4.78
N ILE A 13 -2.86 -7.41 -6.06
CA ILE A 13 -1.89 -7.08 -7.12
C ILE A 13 -1.05 -5.86 -6.72
N ALA A 14 -1.66 -4.88 -6.05
CA ALA A 14 -0.96 -3.67 -5.65
C ALA A 14 0.28 -3.95 -4.80
N TYR A 15 0.25 -4.97 -3.94
CA TYR A 15 1.35 -5.28 -3.03
C TYR A 15 2.44 -6.20 -3.60
N LEU A 16 2.27 -6.78 -4.80
CA LEU A 16 3.24 -7.76 -5.32
C LEU A 16 4.62 -7.14 -5.56
N THR A 17 4.65 -5.97 -6.19
CA THR A 17 5.86 -5.16 -6.45
C THR A 17 5.44 -3.71 -6.65
N PHE A 18 6.42 -2.80 -6.75
CA PHE A 18 6.14 -1.43 -7.22
C PHE A 18 5.44 -1.42 -8.59
N VAL A 19 5.81 -2.32 -9.50
CA VAL A 19 5.14 -2.47 -10.80
C VAL A 19 3.71 -3.00 -10.62
N GLY A 20 3.50 -3.93 -9.70
CA GLY A 20 2.17 -4.44 -9.33
C GLY A 20 1.24 -3.32 -8.85
N MET A 21 1.74 -2.37 -8.05
CA MET A 21 1.00 -1.18 -7.64
C MET A 21 0.53 -0.33 -8.83
N LEU A 22 1.41 -0.08 -9.81
CA LEU A 22 1.04 0.66 -11.02
C LEU A 22 0.00 -0.09 -11.86
N ILE A 23 0.15 -1.40 -12.01
CA ILE A 23 -0.83 -2.25 -12.72
C ILE A 23 -2.18 -2.18 -12.02
N ALA A 24 -2.22 -2.36 -10.70
CA ALA A 24 -3.44 -2.28 -9.91
C ALA A 24 -4.13 -0.91 -10.04
N PHE A 25 -3.35 0.18 -10.06
CA PHE A 25 -3.87 1.52 -10.32
C PHE A 25 -4.57 1.63 -11.67
N PHE A 26 -3.92 1.23 -12.76
CA PHE A 26 -4.53 1.29 -14.08
C PHE A 26 -5.77 0.38 -14.18
N MET A 27 -5.72 -0.84 -13.63
CA MET A 27 -6.89 -1.73 -13.56
C MET A 27 -8.06 -1.15 -12.77
N ASN A 28 -7.78 -0.37 -11.72
CA ASN A 28 -8.82 0.25 -10.90
C ASN A 28 -9.35 1.55 -11.49
N LYS A 29 -8.63 2.16 -12.44
CA LYS A 29 -9.11 3.34 -13.17
C LYS A 29 -10.21 3.01 -14.16
N GLU A 30 -10.20 1.81 -14.74
CA GLU A 30 -11.25 1.33 -15.66
C GLU A 30 -12.54 0.97 -14.92
N GLU A 31 -12.42 0.31 -13.78
CA GLU A 31 -13.53 -0.07 -12.91
C GLU A 31 -13.13 0.19 -11.46
N LYS A 32 -13.65 1.29 -10.90
CA LYS A 32 -13.21 1.79 -9.60
C LYS A 32 -13.82 1.01 -8.45
N HIS A 33 -12.96 0.56 -7.54
CA HIS A 33 -13.36 -0.01 -6.25
C HIS A 33 -12.61 0.67 -5.11
N GLU A 34 -13.35 1.07 -4.08
CA GLU A 34 -12.81 1.78 -2.91
C GLU A 34 -11.76 0.93 -2.17
N PHE A 35 -12.03 -0.36 -1.97
CA PHE A 35 -11.09 -1.31 -1.34
C PHE A 35 -9.74 -1.38 -2.08
N ALA A 36 -9.78 -1.37 -3.41
CA ALA A 36 -8.56 -1.36 -4.22
C ALA A 36 -7.84 -0.01 -4.12
N THR A 37 -8.57 1.10 -4.25
CA THR A 37 -8.03 2.46 -4.09
C THR A 37 -7.32 2.62 -2.74
N TRP A 38 -7.94 2.16 -1.66
CA TRP A 38 -7.38 2.27 -0.30
C TRP A 38 -6.01 1.59 -0.20
N HIS A 39 -5.91 0.35 -0.70
CA HIS A 39 -4.66 -0.41 -0.68
C HIS A 39 -3.62 0.07 -1.71
N ILE A 40 -4.03 0.64 -2.85
CA ILE A 40 -3.13 1.30 -3.80
C ILE A 40 -2.48 2.53 -3.15
N LYS A 41 -3.28 3.40 -2.52
CA LYS A 41 -2.78 4.58 -1.79
C LYS A 41 -1.83 4.15 -0.66
N ASN A 42 -2.19 3.10 0.08
CA ASN A 42 -1.34 2.58 1.16
C ASN A 42 -0.01 2.01 0.64
N MET A 43 -0.02 1.25 -0.46
CA MET A 43 1.20 0.75 -1.08
C MET A 43 2.08 1.87 -1.66
N PHE A 44 1.47 2.90 -2.25
CA PHE A 44 2.21 4.08 -2.69
C PHE A 44 2.93 4.77 -1.52
N GLY A 45 2.25 4.89 -0.38
CA GLY A 45 2.87 5.39 0.85
C GLY A 45 4.06 4.54 1.33
N LEU A 46 3.97 3.20 1.26
CA LEU A 46 5.11 2.31 1.54
C LEU A 46 6.30 2.55 0.61
N VAL A 47 6.04 2.80 -0.68
CA VAL A 47 7.08 3.12 -1.66
C VAL A 47 7.78 4.43 -1.29
N VAL A 48 7.04 5.44 -0.84
CA VAL A 48 7.63 6.70 -0.33
C VAL A 48 8.52 6.43 0.88
N ILE A 49 8.09 5.58 1.83
CA ILE A 49 8.92 5.20 3.00
C ILE A 49 10.20 4.47 2.56
N LEU A 50 10.12 3.59 1.55
CA LEU A 50 11.30 2.92 0.98
C LEU A 50 12.27 3.93 0.35
N PHE A 51 11.77 4.94 -0.37
CA PHE A 51 12.64 6.01 -0.86
C PHE A 51 13.29 6.81 0.27
N ILE A 52 12.57 7.08 1.37
CA ILE A 52 13.14 7.72 2.56
C ILE A 52 14.27 6.86 3.14
N SER A 53 14.09 5.54 3.27
CA SER A 53 15.15 4.63 3.70
C SER A 53 16.41 4.74 2.82
N LEU A 54 16.23 4.81 1.50
CA LEU A 54 17.33 4.94 0.55
C LEU A 54 18.08 6.29 0.70
N MET A 55 17.37 7.37 1.01
CA MET A 55 18.01 8.68 1.29
C MET A 55 18.94 8.60 2.51
N PHE A 56 18.62 7.77 3.50
CA PHE A 56 19.42 7.56 4.70
C PHE A 56 20.34 6.32 4.63
N GLN A 57 20.57 5.74 3.45
CA GLN A 57 21.33 4.48 3.31
C GLN A 57 22.76 4.52 3.86
N HIS A 58 23.38 5.71 3.95
CA HIS A 58 24.73 5.88 4.50
C HIS A 58 24.75 5.92 6.04
N TYR A 59 23.58 5.91 6.68
CA TYR A 59 23.41 5.89 8.12
C TYR A 59 22.69 4.60 8.53
N GLU A 60 22.97 4.11 9.74
CA GLU A 60 22.26 2.95 10.32
C GLU A 60 20.72 3.14 10.33
N LEU A 61 20.27 4.39 10.42
CA LEU A 61 18.86 4.75 10.32
C LEU A 61 18.20 4.22 9.05
N GLY A 62 18.89 4.26 7.90
CA GLY A 62 18.36 3.76 6.63
C GLY A 62 18.01 2.26 6.69
N PHE A 63 18.88 1.46 7.33
CA PHE A 63 18.67 0.03 7.54
C PHE A 63 17.43 -0.24 8.40
N TYR A 64 17.27 0.49 9.51
CA TYR A 64 16.10 0.33 10.38
C TYR A 64 14.80 0.73 9.68
N ILE A 65 14.78 1.86 8.95
CA ILE A 65 13.60 2.30 8.19
C ILE A 65 13.23 1.25 7.13
N TYR A 66 14.21 0.67 6.43
CA TYR A 66 13.97 -0.38 5.43
C TYR A 66 13.22 -1.57 6.03
N TRP A 67 13.73 -2.13 7.14
CA TRP A 67 13.12 -3.31 7.75
C TRP A 67 11.76 -3.01 8.37
N ILE A 68 11.56 -1.82 8.92
CA ILE A 68 10.22 -1.36 9.36
C ILE A 68 9.27 -1.29 8.17
N ALA A 69 9.69 -0.73 7.03
CA ALA A 69 8.88 -0.66 5.82
C ALA A 69 8.51 -2.06 5.29
N VAL A 70 9.44 -3.01 5.31
CA VAL A 70 9.20 -4.41 4.92
C VAL A 70 8.17 -5.07 5.86
N ALA A 71 8.29 -4.86 7.17
CA ALA A 71 7.31 -5.40 8.13
C ALA A 71 5.91 -4.79 7.93
N LEU A 72 5.83 -3.48 7.69
CA LEU A 72 4.58 -2.77 7.41
C LEU A 72 3.96 -3.16 6.06
N TRP A 73 4.79 -3.44 5.06
CA TRP A 73 4.36 -4.00 3.79
C TRP A 73 3.70 -5.36 3.98
N PHE A 74 4.35 -6.26 4.71
CA PHE A 74 3.80 -7.58 4.98
C PHE A 74 2.48 -7.50 5.76
N PHE A 75 2.43 -6.64 6.80
CA PHE A 75 1.22 -6.39 7.57
C PHE A 75 0.08 -5.87 6.69
N SER A 76 0.34 -4.86 5.86
CA SER A 76 -0.66 -4.26 4.96
C SER A 76 -1.14 -5.25 3.90
N PHE A 77 -0.24 -6.10 3.40
CA PHE A 77 -0.58 -7.17 2.49
C PHE A 77 -1.51 -8.20 3.15
N CYS A 78 -1.22 -8.62 4.38
CA CYS A 78 -2.11 -9.49 5.15
C CYS A 78 -3.49 -8.86 5.36
N MET A 79 -3.58 -7.56 5.61
CA MET A 79 -4.86 -6.87 5.74
C MET A 79 -5.68 -6.91 4.44
N ALA A 80 -5.03 -6.77 3.27
CA ALA A 80 -5.70 -6.97 1.98
C ALA A 80 -6.21 -8.41 1.79
N LEU A 81 -5.42 -9.41 2.20
CA LEU A 81 -5.85 -10.82 2.16
C LEU A 81 -7.07 -11.08 3.07
N PHE A 82 -7.11 -10.42 4.22
CA PHE A 82 -8.19 -10.48 5.20
C PHE A 82 -9.37 -9.54 4.94
N ASN A 83 -9.42 -8.88 3.77
CA ASN A 83 -10.50 -7.98 3.37
C ASN A 83 -10.66 -6.77 4.31
N LYS A 84 -9.55 -6.24 4.84
CA LYS A 84 -9.55 -5.09 5.76
C LYS A 84 -8.81 -3.91 5.17
N GLU A 85 -9.46 -2.75 5.17
CA GLU A 85 -8.85 -1.44 4.89
C GLU A 85 -8.05 -0.96 6.11
N GLN A 86 -7.03 -1.74 6.46
CA GLN A 86 -6.11 -1.48 7.58
C GLN A 86 -4.67 -1.67 7.09
N GLY A 87 -3.74 -0.96 7.71
CA GLY A 87 -2.36 -0.91 7.25
C GLY A 87 -1.47 -0.23 8.28
N ILE A 88 -0.59 0.65 7.84
CA ILE A 88 0.33 1.37 8.70
C ILE A 88 -0.47 2.19 9.75
N PRO A 89 -0.29 1.90 11.05
CA PRO A 89 -0.98 2.63 12.11
C PRO A 89 -0.77 4.15 11.98
N TYR A 90 -1.86 4.91 12.11
CA TYR A 90 -1.95 6.38 11.93
C TYR A 90 -1.65 6.91 10.52
N LEU A 91 -0.75 6.27 9.77
CA LEU A 91 -0.26 6.79 8.51
C LEU A 91 -1.16 6.40 7.32
N SER A 92 -1.78 5.21 7.35
CA SER A 92 -2.68 4.79 6.27
C SER A 92 -3.87 5.72 6.08
N GLU A 93 -4.43 6.26 7.18
CA GLU A 93 -5.50 7.26 7.11
C GLU A 93 -5.00 8.55 6.43
N LYS A 94 -3.79 9.00 6.77
CA LYS A 94 -3.17 10.15 6.11
C LYS A 94 -2.88 9.92 4.64
N PHE A 95 -2.54 8.69 4.24
CA PHE A 95 -2.39 8.35 2.84
C PHE A 95 -3.70 8.45 2.06
N GLN A 96 -4.85 8.17 2.69
CA GLN A 96 -6.15 8.37 2.05
C GLN A 96 -6.41 9.85 1.77
N ASP A 97 -6.08 10.72 2.74
CA ASP A 97 -6.22 12.17 2.65
C ASP A 97 -5.22 12.82 1.68
N TRP A 98 -3.97 12.34 1.64
CA TRP A 98 -2.89 12.97 0.87
C TRP A 98 -2.87 12.57 -0.60
N PHE A 99 -3.18 11.30 -0.90
CA PHE A 99 -3.01 10.76 -2.25
C PHE A 99 -4.31 10.74 -3.05
N THR A 100 -5.06 11.85 -3.01
CA THR A 100 -6.36 12.01 -3.70
C THR A 100 -6.29 11.88 -5.21
N PHE A 101 -5.11 11.98 -5.81
CA PHE A 101 -4.90 11.75 -7.24
C PHE A 101 -5.10 10.27 -7.67
N PHE A 102 -5.23 9.35 -6.71
CA PHE A 102 -5.63 7.95 -6.96
C PHE A 102 -7.15 7.72 -6.91
N ASP A 103 -7.92 8.76 -6.63
CA ASP A 103 -9.38 8.72 -6.75
C ASP A 103 -9.80 8.71 -8.22
#